data_AF-F9ZI14-F1
#
_entry.id   AF-F9ZI14-F1
#
_cell.length_a   1.000
_cell.length_b   1.000
_cell.length_c   1.000
_cell.angle_alpha   90.00
_cell.angle_beta   90.00
_cell.angle_gamma   90.00
#
_symmetry.space_group_name_H-M   'P 1'
#
loop_
_entity.id
_entity.type
_entity.pdbx_description
1 polymer ?
#
loop_
_entity_poly.entity_id
_entity_poly.type
_entity_poly.pdbx_seq_one_letter_code
_entity_poly.pdbx_strand_id
1 'polypeptide(L)'
;MRFDSRLTVSGKPGAIQTLAGVNKENALIKQFEKIRKDYQGLAAVVTTTISEPEYATDYALEEAQKITAVLGIFSGATLIPDIKCVSKIKGSEIIAQSTIFIEGDKGSFEQKSSIIDKSSVKYWRLGQRDIIEIQKVGLDTISTLLASDSPTDFEKSTLNAIFLYSKSAFTADPVEKVVYMLSSLESILLKNENESIQQNLAERMAVFIAQELTQRKTIIKTIKTIYSVRSRYLHHGHTSSELKSISDFMMHVWTFYIQLLANVARFRTQEEFVNAIDDHKLS
;
A
#
# COMPACT_ATOMS: atom_id res chain seq x y z
N MET A 1 -4.20 20.52 5.54
CA MET A 1 -5.59 20.75 6.01
C MET A 1 -5.54 21.81 7.10
N ARG A 2 -6.23 22.97 6.92
CA ARG A 2 -6.21 24.11 7.85
C ARG A 2 -7.11 23.80 9.05
N PHE A 3 -6.57 23.92 10.26
CA PHE A 3 -7.37 24.06 11.48
C PHE A 3 -7.38 25.55 11.84
N ASP A 4 -8.47 26.24 11.52
CA ASP A 4 -8.75 27.57 12.06
C ASP A 4 -9.51 27.38 13.37
N SER A 5 -8.91 27.80 14.49
CA SER A 5 -9.54 27.76 15.81
C SER A 5 -9.60 29.18 16.36
N ARG A 6 -10.55 29.96 15.84
CA ARG A 6 -10.97 31.20 16.50
C ARG A 6 -12.19 30.91 17.35
N LEU A 7 -11.95 30.52 18.60
CA LEU A 7 -12.92 30.67 19.68
C LEU A 7 -12.82 32.11 20.20
N THR A 8 -13.63 33.01 19.67
CA THR A 8 -13.91 34.29 20.34
C THR A 8 -15.00 34.07 21.38
N VAL A 9 -14.62 33.97 22.65
CA VAL A 9 -15.56 34.05 23.78
C VAL A 9 -15.58 35.49 24.26
N SER A 10 -16.64 36.21 23.95
CA SER A 10 -16.94 37.51 24.56
C SER A 10 -17.57 37.25 25.93
N GLY A 11 -16.93 37.67 27.02
CA GLY A 11 -17.49 37.58 28.37
C GLY A 11 -16.70 38.45 29.35
N LYS A 12 -17.38 39.39 30.00
CA LYS A 12 -16.85 40.35 30.98
C LYS A 12 -16.22 39.68 32.22
N PRO A 13 -15.31 40.37 32.94
CA PRO A 13 -14.53 39.79 34.03
C PRO A 13 -15.30 39.78 35.35
N GLY A 14 -15.38 38.63 36.01
CA GLY A 14 -15.81 38.55 37.40
C GLY A 14 -16.26 37.17 37.86
N ALA A 15 -15.53 36.63 38.83
CA ALA A 15 -15.91 35.61 39.82
C ALA A 15 -15.89 34.11 39.41
N ILE A 16 -14.85 33.44 39.92
CA ILE A 16 -14.79 32.02 40.31
C ILE A 16 -15.05 31.01 39.16
N GLN A 17 -14.04 30.84 38.31
CA GLN A 17 -13.81 29.53 37.69
C GLN A 17 -13.52 28.53 38.82
N THR A 18 -14.52 27.73 39.17
CA THR A 18 -14.43 26.67 40.17
C THR A 18 -13.20 25.78 39.92
N LEU A 19 -12.49 25.37 40.98
CA LEU A 19 -11.34 24.44 40.93
C LEU A 19 -11.63 23.15 40.13
N ALA A 20 -12.90 22.73 40.07
CA ALA A 20 -13.35 21.62 39.24
C ALA A 20 -13.29 21.93 37.73
N GLY A 21 -13.56 23.17 37.32
CA GLY A 21 -13.37 23.65 35.95
C GLY A 21 -11.91 23.70 35.55
N VAL A 22 -11.04 24.23 36.42
CA VAL A 22 -9.58 24.28 36.20
C VAL A 22 -8.95 22.88 36.13
N ASN A 23 -9.40 21.95 36.98
CA ASN A 23 -8.94 20.55 36.93
C ASN A 23 -9.43 19.81 35.68
N LYS A 24 -10.65 20.08 35.21
CA LYS A 24 -11.16 19.54 33.93
C LYS A 24 -10.42 20.13 32.74
N GLU A 25 -10.15 21.43 32.74
CA GLU A 25 -9.38 22.13 31.70
C GLU A 25 -7.94 21.60 31.64
N ASN A 26 -7.28 21.42 32.79
CA ASN A 26 -5.96 20.81 32.88
C ASN A 26 -5.94 19.34 32.43
N ALA A 27 -7.00 18.58 32.70
CA ALA A 27 -7.13 17.20 32.22
C ALA A 27 -7.30 17.14 30.69
N LEU A 28 -8.13 18.03 30.12
CA LEU A 28 -8.32 18.16 28.67
C LEU A 28 -7.01 18.56 27.98
N ILE A 29 -6.28 19.54 28.50
CA ILE A 29 -4.98 19.96 27.94
C ILE A 29 -4.00 18.79 27.94
N LYS A 30 -3.86 18.05 29.05
CA LYS A 30 -3.00 16.86 29.12
C LYS A 30 -3.42 15.77 28.13
N GLN A 31 -4.72 15.56 27.95
CA GLN A 31 -5.24 14.61 26.97
C GLN A 31 -4.92 15.06 25.53
N PHE A 32 -5.09 16.34 25.22
CA PHE A 32 -4.71 16.91 23.93
C PHE A 32 -3.20 16.80 23.68
N GLU A 33 -2.35 17.06 24.67
CA GLU A 33 -0.91 16.90 24.56
C GLU A 33 -0.51 15.44 24.28
N LYS A 34 -1.17 14.48 24.94
CA LYS A 34 -0.96 13.05 24.67
C LYS A 34 -1.36 12.67 23.25
N ILE A 35 -2.54 13.08 22.80
CA ILE A 35 -3.00 12.85 21.43
C ILE A 35 -2.04 13.50 20.43
N ARG A 36 -1.63 14.74 20.69
CA ARG A 36 -0.69 15.46 19.82
C ARG A 36 0.65 14.74 19.75
N LYS A 37 1.19 14.28 20.87
CA LYS A 37 2.44 13.52 20.91
C LYS A 37 2.38 12.25 20.05
N ASP A 38 1.26 11.55 20.07
CA ASP A 38 1.13 10.24 19.43
C ASP A 38 0.67 10.32 17.95
N TYR A 39 -0.06 11.38 17.58
CA TYR A 39 -0.77 11.48 16.30
C TYR A 39 -0.41 12.71 15.46
N GLN A 40 0.29 13.71 16.00
CA GLN A 40 0.65 14.90 15.21
C GLN A 40 1.50 14.51 14.00
N GLY A 41 1.08 14.96 12.81
CA GLY A 41 1.75 14.68 11.55
C GLY A 41 1.30 13.39 10.86
N LEU A 42 0.36 12.64 11.44
CA LEU A 42 -0.31 11.52 10.79
C LEU A 42 -1.54 12.00 10.00
N ALA A 43 -1.91 11.26 8.96
CA ALA A 43 -3.20 11.38 8.32
C ALA A 43 -4.28 10.66 9.16
N ALA A 44 -5.53 11.11 9.05
CA ALA A 44 -6.68 10.47 9.65
C ALA A 44 -7.70 10.15 8.57
N VAL A 45 -8.28 8.96 8.64
CA VAL A 45 -9.48 8.61 7.86
C VAL A 45 -10.68 9.01 8.70
N VAL A 46 -11.57 9.79 8.10
CA VAL A 46 -12.80 10.29 8.74
C VAL A 46 -13.96 9.85 7.87
N THR A 47 -14.90 9.13 8.48
CA THR A 47 -16.11 8.67 7.81
C THR A 47 -17.34 9.00 8.67
N THR A 48 -18.53 8.94 8.07
CA THR A 48 -19.81 9.16 8.73
C THR A 48 -20.78 8.09 8.27
N THR A 49 -21.48 7.46 9.21
CA THR A 49 -22.43 6.39 8.93
C THR A 49 -23.60 6.46 9.91
N ILE A 50 -24.77 5.97 9.50
CA ILE A 50 -25.95 5.78 10.35
C ILE A 50 -26.07 4.28 10.60
N SER A 51 -25.63 3.83 11.77
CA SER A 51 -25.55 2.41 12.12
C SER A 51 -25.39 2.21 13.62
N GLU A 52 -25.42 0.95 14.06
CA GLU A 52 -25.09 0.57 15.43
C GLU A 52 -23.61 0.87 15.73
N PRO A 53 -23.25 1.23 16.99
CA PRO A 53 -21.88 1.65 17.32
C PRO A 53 -20.78 0.64 16.97
N GLU A 54 -21.05 -0.66 17.11
CA GLU A 54 -20.09 -1.71 16.77
C GLU A 54 -19.84 -1.75 15.26
N TYR A 55 -20.91 -1.75 14.45
CA TYR A 55 -20.80 -1.68 13.01
C TYR A 55 -20.10 -0.41 12.52
N ALA A 56 -20.37 0.74 13.14
CA ALA A 56 -19.69 1.99 12.81
C ALA A 56 -18.18 1.90 13.00
N THR A 57 -17.73 1.13 14.00
CA THR A 57 -16.31 0.89 14.28
C THR A 57 -15.69 -0.02 13.22
N ASP A 58 -16.33 -1.15 12.92
CA ASP A 58 -15.86 -2.09 11.89
C ASP A 58 -15.80 -1.43 10.51
N TYR A 59 -16.83 -0.67 10.16
CA TYR A 59 -16.89 0.10 8.92
C TYR A 59 -15.74 1.11 8.82
N ALA A 60 -15.49 1.89 9.87
CA ALA A 60 -14.39 2.86 9.87
C ALA A 60 -13.01 2.18 9.74
N LEU A 61 -12.83 1.02 10.36
CA LEU A 61 -11.60 0.23 10.22
C LEU A 61 -11.44 -0.33 8.81
N GLU A 62 -12.50 -0.87 8.22
CA GLU A 62 -12.50 -1.39 6.85
C GLU A 62 -12.15 -0.29 5.83
N GLU A 63 -12.77 0.89 5.97
CA GLU A 63 -12.46 2.04 5.11
C GLU A 63 -11.01 2.50 5.27
N ALA A 64 -10.50 2.56 6.51
CA ALA A 64 -9.11 2.90 6.75
C ALA A 64 -8.14 1.84 6.17
N GLN A 65 -8.50 0.56 6.21
CA GLN A 65 -7.72 -0.51 5.59
C GLN A 65 -7.68 -0.37 4.07
N LYS A 66 -8.82 -0.11 3.41
CA LYS A 66 -8.89 0.11 1.96
C LYS A 66 -8.02 1.29 1.52
N ILE A 67 -8.14 2.44 2.20
CA ILE A 67 -7.40 3.65 1.87
C ILE A 67 -5.89 3.44 2.06
N THR A 68 -5.48 2.87 3.21
CA THR A 68 -4.06 2.62 3.47
C THR A 68 -3.47 1.58 2.53
N ALA A 69 -4.23 0.54 2.16
CA ALA A 69 -3.84 -0.45 1.17
C ALA A 69 -3.50 0.21 -0.17
N VAL A 70 -4.42 1.01 -0.70
CA VAL A 70 -4.22 1.73 -1.97
C VAL A 70 -3.04 2.68 -1.91
N LEU A 71 -2.89 3.45 -0.83
CA LEU A 71 -1.74 4.34 -0.69
C LEU A 71 -0.40 3.57 -0.74
N GLY A 72 -0.37 2.36 -0.19
CA GLY A 72 0.81 1.49 -0.20
C GLY A 72 1.40 1.26 -1.59
N ILE A 73 0.59 1.28 -2.67
CA ILE A 73 1.08 1.03 -4.03
C ILE A 73 1.99 2.13 -4.55
N PHE A 74 1.82 3.36 -4.06
CA PHE A 74 2.63 4.53 -4.41
C PHE A 74 3.88 4.67 -3.55
N SER A 75 4.06 3.79 -2.56
CA SER A 75 5.28 3.75 -1.76
C SER A 75 6.41 3.05 -2.53
N GLY A 76 7.67 3.34 -2.17
CA GLY A 76 8.82 2.62 -2.73
C GLY A 76 8.83 1.11 -2.41
N ALA A 77 7.99 0.64 -1.48
CA ALA A 77 7.94 -0.77 -1.07
C ALA A 77 7.39 -1.69 -2.17
N THR A 78 6.68 -1.17 -3.16
CA THR A 78 6.26 -1.94 -4.35
C THR A 78 7.32 -2.01 -5.43
N LEU A 79 8.46 -1.33 -5.26
CA LEU A 79 9.58 -1.29 -6.21
C LEU A 79 10.86 -1.93 -5.67
N ILE A 80 10.97 -2.03 -4.33
CA ILE A 80 12.16 -2.52 -3.64
C ILE A 80 11.84 -3.86 -2.96
N PRO A 81 12.51 -4.97 -3.33
CA PRO A 81 12.15 -6.32 -2.90
C PRO A 81 12.12 -6.56 -1.38
N ASP A 82 13.03 -5.93 -0.64
CA ASP A 82 13.30 -6.20 0.78
C ASP A 82 12.80 -5.10 1.73
N ILE A 83 11.97 -4.18 1.22
CA ILE A 83 11.37 -3.08 2.00
C ILE A 83 9.86 -3.25 2.07
N LYS A 84 9.28 -3.09 3.25
CA LYS A 84 7.82 -2.97 3.41
C LYS A 84 7.41 -1.52 3.74
N CYS A 85 6.19 -1.17 3.34
CA CYS A 85 5.55 0.08 3.69
C CYS A 85 5.05 0.02 5.14
N VAL A 86 5.26 1.10 5.87
CA VAL A 86 4.82 1.26 7.28
C VAL A 86 3.54 2.08 7.42
N SER A 87 2.98 2.59 6.32
CA SER A 87 1.78 3.44 6.33
C SER A 87 0.49 2.62 6.40
N LYS A 88 0.37 1.79 7.45
CA LYS A 88 -0.88 1.16 7.84
C LYS A 88 -1.60 1.99 8.89
N ILE A 89 -2.78 1.52 9.32
CA ILE A 89 -3.48 2.05 10.49
C ILE A 89 -2.51 1.99 11.69
N LYS A 90 -2.32 3.14 12.37
CA LYS A 90 -1.44 3.23 13.53
C LYS A 90 -1.79 2.15 14.56
N GLY A 91 -0.80 1.40 15.01
CA GLY A 91 -0.96 0.30 15.96
C GLY A 91 -1.14 -1.08 15.32
N SER A 92 -1.29 -1.16 13.99
CA SER A 92 -1.35 -2.44 13.26
C SER A 92 0.02 -2.90 12.72
N GLU A 93 1.09 -2.16 12.99
CA GLU A 93 2.42 -2.45 12.48
C GLU A 93 3.08 -3.61 13.24
N ILE A 94 3.70 -4.55 12.52
CA ILE A 94 4.55 -5.59 13.10
C ILE A 94 6.00 -5.12 13.06
N ILE A 95 6.50 -4.67 14.22
CA ILE A 95 7.88 -4.20 14.40
C ILE A 95 8.72 -5.35 14.96
N ALA A 96 9.57 -5.94 14.12
CA ALA A 96 10.50 -6.97 14.54
C ALA A 96 11.58 -6.37 15.48
N GLN A 97 11.69 -6.92 16.68
CA GLN A 97 12.64 -6.48 17.71
C GLN A 97 13.53 -7.65 18.14
N SER A 98 14.80 -7.35 18.42
CA SER A 98 15.73 -8.29 19.05
C SER A 98 16.04 -7.82 20.47
N THR A 99 16.18 -8.79 21.37
CA THR A 99 16.79 -8.59 22.68
C THR A 99 17.99 -9.52 22.76
N ILE A 100 19.16 -8.94 23.01
CA ILE A 100 20.44 -9.65 23.12
C ILE A 100 20.89 -9.56 24.57
N PHE A 101 21.21 -10.70 25.15
CA PHE A 101 21.83 -10.81 26.47
C PHE A 101 23.30 -11.18 26.28
N ILE A 102 24.20 -10.43 26.91
CA ILE A 102 25.65 -10.62 26.85
C ILE A 102 26.13 -10.83 28.28
N GLU A 103 26.72 -11.99 28.55
CA GLU A 103 27.47 -12.25 29.77
C GLU A 103 28.96 -12.14 29.44
N GLY A 104 29.65 -11.20 30.07
CA GLY A 104 31.09 -11.00 29.91
C GLY A 104 31.89 -11.63 31.05
N ASP A 105 33.18 -11.84 30.81
CA ASP A 105 34.09 -12.37 31.83
C ASP A 105 34.04 -11.53 33.12
N LYS A 106 34.11 -12.21 34.27
CA LYS A 106 33.92 -11.67 35.63
C LYS A 106 32.48 -11.30 36.01
N GLY A 107 31.48 -11.92 35.37
CA GLY A 107 30.08 -11.79 35.79
C GLY A 107 29.42 -10.46 35.42
N SER A 108 29.92 -9.81 34.36
CA SER A 108 29.25 -8.64 33.79
C SER A 108 28.07 -9.11 32.92
N PHE A 109 26.93 -8.41 33.02
CA PHE A 109 25.73 -8.73 32.26
C PHE A 109 25.20 -7.48 31.57
N GLU A 110 24.95 -7.57 30.26
CA GLU A 110 24.39 -6.51 29.45
C GLU A 110 23.17 -7.01 28.68
N GLN A 111 22.09 -6.21 28.70
CA GLN A 111 20.91 -6.42 27.86
C GLN A 111 20.82 -5.28 26.83
N LYS A 112 20.76 -5.64 25.55
CA LYS A 112 20.56 -4.70 24.43
C LYS A 112 19.27 -5.05 23.69
N SER A 113 18.35 -4.10 23.59
CA SER A 113 17.14 -4.25 22.77
C SER A 113 17.22 -3.35 21.54
N SER A 114 16.86 -3.86 20.36
CA SER A 114 16.92 -3.08 19.12
C SER A 114 15.84 -3.48 18.13
N ILE A 115 15.45 -2.56 17.25
CA ILE A 115 14.60 -2.88 16.09
C ILE A 115 15.46 -3.55 15.02
N ILE A 116 15.00 -4.70 14.53
CA ILE A 116 15.69 -5.51 13.50
C ILE A 116 15.51 -4.88 12.12
N ASP A 117 14.27 -4.57 11.76
CA ASP A 117 13.88 -4.08 10.43
C ASP A 117 14.10 -2.57 10.30
N LYS A 118 15.37 -2.13 10.29
CA LYS A 118 15.69 -0.69 10.20
C LYS A 118 15.45 -0.09 8.81
N SER A 119 15.46 -0.91 7.77
CA SER A 119 15.24 -0.49 6.37
C SER A 119 13.80 -0.01 6.16
N SER A 120 12.83 -0.74 6.71
CA SER A 120 11.40 -0.40 6.58
C SER A 120 10.93 0.63 7.60
N VAL A 121 11.67 0.86 8.70
CA VAL A 121 11.35 1.85 9.76
C VAL A 121 11.43 3.31 9.28
N LYS A 122 11.83 3.56 8.03
CA LYS A 122 11.75 4.90 7.45
C LYS A 122 10.28 5.28 7.25
N TYR A 123 9.79 6.20 8.09
CA TYR A 123 8.50 6.86 7.91
C TYR A 123 8.33 7.28 6.45
N TRP A 124 7.32 6.76 5.77
CA TRP A 124 6.91 7.29 4.48
C TRP A 124 6.22 8.62 4.72
N ARG A 125 6.97 9.71 4.52
CA ARG A 125 6.50 11.07 4.70
C ARG A 125 6.02 11.58 3.35
N LEU A 126 4.74 11.84 3.24
CA LEU A 126 4.14 12.44 2.05
C LEU A 126 4.12 13.96 2.20
N GLY A 127 5.07 14.64 1.57
CA GLY A 127 5.05 16.08 1.39
C GLY A 127 4.12 16.50 0.25
N GLN A 128 3.87 17.80 0.13
CA GLN A 128 3.03 18.34 -0.94
C GLN A 128 3.54 17.96 -2.34
N ARG A 129 4.86 17.94 -2.54
CA ARG A 129 5.48 17.51 -3.80
C ARG A 129 5.20 16.05 -4.10
N ASP A 130 5.34 15.18 -3.10
CA ASP A 130 5.08 13.74 -3.26
C ASP A 130 3.61 13.51 -3.65
N ILE A 131 2.69 14.22 -3.00
CA ILE A 131 1.24 14.18 -3.33
C ILE A 131 1.01 14.57 -4.80
N ILE A 132 1.62 15.66 -5.27
CA ILE A 132 1.47 16.11 -6.65
C ILE A 132 2.00 15.05 -7.64
N GLU A 133 3.11 14.38 -7.33
CA GLU A 133 3.65 13.33 -8.20
C GLU A 133 2.76 12.07 -8.22
N ILE A 134 2.24 11.63 -7.07
CA ILE A 134 1.34 10.46 -7.02
C ILE A 134 -0.02 10.75 -7.69
N GLN A 135 -0.49 12.00 -7.67
CA GLN A 135 -1.68 12.43 -8.43
C GLN A 135 -1.51 12.23 -9.93
N LYS A 136 -0.36 12.59 -10.50
CA LYS A 136 -0.08 12.41 -11.94
C LYS A 136 -0.13 10.96 -12.39
N VAL A 137 0.13 10.01 -11.49
CA VAL A 137 0.21 8.58 -11.82
C VAL A 137 -1.02 7.78 -11.37
N GLY A 138 -2.05 8.44 -10.82
CA GLY A 138 -3.36 7.82 -10.63
C GLY A 138 -3.94 7.87 -9.22
N LEU A 139 -3.40 8.66 -8.28
CA LEU A 139 -4.03 8.85 -6.97
C LEU A 139 -5.48 9.36 -7.09
N ASP A 140 -5.71 10.37 -7.93
CA ASP A 140 -7.05 10.94 -8.10
C ASP A 140 -7.99 9.94 -8.78
N THR A 141 -7.48 9.15 -9.73
CA THR A 141 -8.24 8.06 -10.37
C THR A 141 -8.71 7.05 -9.35
N ILE A 142 -7.80 6.50 -8.53
CA ILE A 142 -8.18 5.48 -7.56
C ILE A 142 -9.05 6.04 -6.43
N SER A 143 -8.84 7.30 -6.05
CA SER A 143 -9.72 8.02 -5.13
C SER A 143 -11.15 8.08 -5.68
N THR A 144 -11.30 8.37 -6.98
CA THR A 144 -12.60 8.38 -7.66
C THR A 144 -13.23 6.98 -7.72
N LEU A 145 -12.42 5.94 -7.99
CA LEU A 145 -12.91 4.55 -7.98
C LEU A 145 -13.42 4.12 -6.61
N LEU A 146 -12.68 4.43 -5.54
CA LEU A 146 -13.06 4.12 -4.16
C LEU A 146 -14.34 4.85 -3.73
N ALA A 147 -14.55 6.07 -4.21
CA ALA A 147 -15.72 6.88 -3.90
C ALA A 147 -16.93 6.61 -4.81
N SER A 148 -16.83 5.69 -5.76
CA SER A 148 -17.90 5.41 -6.71
C SER A 148 -19.02 4.57 -6.07
N ASP A 149 -20.25 5.09 -6.10
CA ASP A 149 -21.45 4.36 -5.65
C ASP A 149 -21.91 3.30 -6.66
N SER A 150 -21.49 3.43 -7.92
CA SER A 150 -21.92 2.56 -9.02
C SER A 150 -20.76 2.19 -9.95
N PRO A 151 -19.72 1.50 -9.44
CA PRO A 151 -18.58 1.12 -10.27
C PRO A 151 -19.00 0.08 -11.31
N THR A 152 -18.45 0.21 -12.52
CA THR A 152 -18.54 -0.81 -13.58
C THR A 152 -17.86 -2.11 -13.13
N ASP A 153 -18.14 -3.21 -13.83
CA ASP A 153 -17.52 -4.49 -13.49
C ASP A 153 -15.99 -4.44 -13.67
N PHE A 154 -15.50 -3.69 -14.66
CA PHE A 154 -14.06 -3.48 -14.81
C PHE A 154 -13.44 -2.64 -13.70
N GLU A 155 -14.12 -1.59 -13.23
CA GLU A 155 -13.66 -0.78 -12.10
C GLU A 155 -13.58 -1.62 -10.81
N LYS A 156 -14.57 -2.48 -10.56
CA LYS A 156 -14.55 -3.45 -9.45
C LYS A 156 -13.38 -4.43 -9.57
N SER A 157 -13.20 -5.05 -10.74
CA SER A 157 -12.09 -5.97 -10.98
C SER A 157 -10.73 -5.28 -10.84
N THR A 158 -10.62 -4.04 -11.30
CA THR A 158 -9.40 -3.22 -11.15
C THR A 158 -9.10 -2.93 -9.67
N LEU A 159 -10.10 -2.50 -8.89
CA LEU A 159 -9.93 -2.28 -7.45
C LEU A 159 -9.53 -3.58 -6.73
N ASN A 160 -10.17 -4.70 -7.03
CA ASN A 160 -9.82 -6.01 -6.45
C ASN A 160 -8.38 -6.41 -6.77
N ALA A 161 -7.96 -6.25 -8.02
CA ALA A 161 -6.59 -6.51 -8.45
C ALA A 161 -5.60 -5.60 -7.70
N ILE A 162 -5.92 -4.31 -7.55
CA ILE A 162 -5.09 -3.34 -6.82
C ILE A 162 -5.02 -3.66 -5.33
N PHE A 163 -6.12 -4.07 -4.69
CA PHE A 163 -6.08 -4.52 -3.30
C PHE A 163 -5.19 -5.74 -3.14
N LEU A 164 -5.24 -6.70 -4.06
CA LEU A 164 -4.35 -7.85 -4.05
C LEU A 164 -2.88 -7.45 -4.27
N TYR A 165 -2.62 -6.54 -5.21
CA TYR A 165 -1.30 -5.97 -5.46
C TYR A 165 -0.75 -5.27 -4.21
N SER A 166 -1.58 -4.46 -3.55
CA SER A 166 -1.16 -3.64 -2.40
C SER A 166 -0.57 -4.46 -1.25
N LYS A 167 -0.99 -5.73 -1.10
CA LYS A 167 -0.43 -6.63 -0.09
C LYS A 167 1.08 -6.80 -0.25
N SER A 168 1.61 -6.74 -1.47
CA SER A 168 3.06 -6.78 -1.72
C SER A 168 3.79 -5.57 -1.11
N ALA A 169 3.13 -4.42 -0.96
CA ALA A 169 3.75 -3.27 -0.32
C ALA A 169 4.03 -3.54 1.17
N PHE A 170 3.27 -4.40 1.82
CA PHE A 170 3.29 -4.57 3.27
C PHE A 170 3.99 -5.83 3.78
N THR A 171 4.49 -6.68 2.89
CA THR A 171 5.41 -7.77 3.23
C THR A 171 6.85 -7.39 2.91
N ALA A 172 7.79 -7.90 3.71
CA ALA A 172 9.23 -7.72 3.52
C ALA A 172 9.88 -8.92 2.80
N ASP A 173 9.17 -10.05 2.67
CA ASP A 173 9.69 -11.23 1.97
C ASP A 173 9.54 -11.03 0.45
N PRO A 174 10.65 -11.00 -0.32
CA PRO A 174 10.60 -10.77 -1.77
C PRO A 174 9.76 -11.79 -2.54
N VAL A 175 9.72 -13.05 -2.10
CA VAL A 175 8.94 -14.10 -2.76
C VAL A 175 7.46 -13.96 -2.43
N GLU A 176 7.12 -13.60 -1.20
CA GLU A 176 5.74 -13.28 -0.83
C GLU A 176 5.22 -12.08 -1.65
N LYS A 177 6.05 -11.06 -1.88
CA LYS A 177 5.71 -9.96 -2.81
C LYS A 177 5.39 -10.48 -4.21
N VAL A 178 6.24 -11.37 -4.74
CA VAL A 178 6.04 -11.98 -6.06
C VAL A 178 4.70 -12.72 -6.13
N VAL A 179 4.33 -13.47 -5.08
CA VAL A 179 3.05 -14.19 -5.02
C VAL A 179 1.88 -13.21 -5.13
N TYR A 180 1.83 -12.16 -4.31
CA TYR A 180 0.74 -11.18 -4.38
C TYR A 180 0.69 -10.47 -5.73
N MET A 181 1.83 -10.08 -6.30
CA MET A 181 1.90 -9.42 -7.60
C MET A 181 1.43 -10.34 -8.74
N LEU A 182 1.85 -11.61 -8.76
CA LEU A 182 1.40 -12.56 -9.77
C LEU A 182 -0.09 -12.84 -9.65
N SER A 183 -0.60 -13.14 -8.45
CA SER A 183 -2.03 -13.39 -8.24
C SER A 183 -2.88 -12.17 -8.63
N SER A 184 -2.37 -10.98 -8.38
CA SER A 184 -2.99 -9.73 -8.78
C SER A 184 -3.04 -9.56 -10.30
N LEU A 185 -1.92 -9.78 -11.01
CA LEU A 185 -1.89 -9.75 -12.47
C LEU A 185 -2.79 -10.84 -13.08
N GLU A 186 -2.74 -12.06 -12.55
CA GLU A 186 -3.57 -13.19 -12.98
C GLU A 186 -5.06 -12.84 -12.88
N SER A 187 -5.48 -12.16 -11.80
CA SER A 187 -6.87 -11.77 -11.56
C SER A 187 -7.46 -10.77 -12.58
N ILE A 188 -6.60 -10.02 -13.29
CA ILE A 188 -7.05 -8.99 -14.24
C ILE A 188 -6.69 -9.32 -15.69
N LEU A 189 -5.60 -10.06 -15.93
CA LEU A 189 -5.11 -10.38 -17.27
C LEU A 189 -5.55 -11.77 -17.79
N LEU A 190 -6.12 -12.64 -16.95
CA LEU A 190 -6.59 -13.95 -17.38
C LEU A 190 -8.11 -13.99 -17.56
N LYS A 191 -8.57 -14.64 -18.64
CA LYS A 191 -10.00 -14.79 -18.97
C LYS A 191 -10.65 -15.94 -18.20
N ASN A 192 -9.91 -17.04 -18.02
CA ASN A 192 -10.40 -18.25 -17.34
C ASN A 192 -9.24 -19.20 -17.01
N GLU A 193 -9.54 -20.27 -16.28
CA GLU A 193 -8.57 -21.28 -15.81
C GLU A 193 -8.03 -22.20 -16.92
N ASN A 194 -8.62 -22.18 -18.13
CA ASN A 194 -8.26 -23.09 -19.21
C ASN A 194 -7.11 -22.59 -20.09
N GLU A 195 -6.66 -21.35 -19.89
CA GLU A 195 -5.60 -20.76 -20.70
C GLU A 195 -4.20 -20.96 -20.09
N SER A 196 -3.16 -20.92 -20.93
CA SER A 196 -1.79 -21.04 -20.45
C SER A 196 -1.40 -19.78 -19.66
N ILE A 197 -1.53 -19.86 -18.33
CA ILE A 197 -1.28 -18.77 -17.38
C ILE A 197 0.01 -18.02 -17.70
N GLN A 198 1.15 -18.70 -17.66
CA GLN A 198 2.45 -18.07 -17.81
C GLN A 198 2.65 -17.43 -19.19
N GLN A 199 2.15 -18.05 -20.26
CA GLN A 199 2.33 -17.54 -21.61
C GLN A 199 1.45 -16.30 -21.85
N ASN A 200 0.15 -16.40 -21.55
CA ASN A 200 -0.79 -15.31 -21.80
C ASN A 200 -0.53 -14.12 -20.89
N LEU A 201 -0.17 -14.36 -19.62
CA LEU A 201 0.23 -13.29 -18.71
C LEU A 201 1.44 -12.53 -19.25
N ALA A 202 2.49 -13.26 -19.64
CA ALA A 202 3.73 -12.66 -20.13
C ALA A 202 3.51 -11.82 -21.40
N GLU A 203 2.74 -12.34 -22.36
CA GLU A 203 2.47 -11.66 -23.61
C GLU A 203 1.55 -10.45 -23.43
N ARG A 204 0.43 -10.60 -22.72
CA ARG A 204 -0.52 -9.49 -22.50
C ARG A 204 0.12 -8.36 -21.72
N MET A 205 0.88 -8.69 -20.67
CA MET A 205 1.61 -7.69 -19.90
C MET A 205 2.63 -6.95 -20.78
N ALA A 206 3.38 -7.67 -21.61
CA ALA A 206 4.35 -7.08 -22.51
C ALA A 206 3.72 -6.15 -23.56
N VAL A 207 2.63 -6.59 -24.20
CA VAL A 207 1.89 -5.79 -25.19
C VAL A 207 1.29 -4.54 -24.56
N PHE A 208 0.75 -4.66 -23.34
CA PHE A 208 0.12 -3.54 -22.66
C PHE A 208 1.13 -2.46 -22.26
N ILE A 209 2.28 -2.83 -21.67
CA ILE A 209 3.20 -1.84 -21.08
C ILE A 209 4.33 -1.37 -22.00
N ALA A 210 4.54 -2.02 -23.15
CA ALA A 210 5.63 -1.70 -24.06
C ALA A 210 5.21 -1.64 -25.54
N GLN A 211 5.75 -0.65 -26.24
CA GLN A 211 5.55 -0.47 -27.68
C GLN A 211 6.60 -1.24 -28.50
N GLU A 212 7.85 -1.18 -28.06
CA GLU A 212 8.98 -1.75 -28.81
C GLU A 212 9.10 -3.26 -28.62
N LEU A 213 9.31 -4.00 -29.73
CA LEU A 213 9.47 -5.46 -29.72
C LEU A 213 10.59 -5.92 -28.77
N THR A 214 11.70 -5.19 -28.71
CA THR A 214 12.83 -5.51 -27.83
C THR A 214 12.43 -5.42 -26.35
N GLN A 215 11.65 -4.40 -25.98
CA GLN A 215 11.14 -4.24 -24.62
C GLN A 215 10.11 -5.33 -24.29
N ARG A 216 9.20 -5.64 -25.22
CA ARG A 216 8.23 -6.74 -25.07
C ARG A 216 8.92 -8.08 -24.79
N LYS A 217 9.98 -8.40 -25.54
CA LYS A 217 10.79 -9.62 -25.33
C LYS A 217 11.44 -9.66 -23.94
N THR A 218 11.93 -8.52 -23.45
CA THR A 218 12.50 -8.41 -22.10
C THR A 218 11.44 -8.69 -21.04
N ILE A 219 10.26 -8.07 -21.14
CA ILE A 219 9.16 -8.28 -20.19
C ILE A 219 8.74 -9.75 -20.17
N ILE A 220 8.56 -10.37 -21.33
CA ILE A 220 8.21 -11.80 -21.43
C ILE A 220 9.27 -12.66 -20.73
N LYS A 221 10.55 -12.38 -20.95
CA LYS A 221 11.65 -13.11 -20.30
C LYS A 221 11.59 -12.93 -18.78
N THR A 222 11.40 -11.70 -18.30
CA THR A 222 11.29 -11.40 -16.86
C THR A 222 10.16 -12.18 -16.21
N ILE A 223 8.96 -12.18 -16.80
CA ILE A 223 7.81 -12.94 -16.27
C ILE A 223 8.13 -14.43 -16.22
N LYS A 224 8.72 -14.99 -17.29
CA LYS A 224 9.09 -16.41 -17.29
C LYS A 224 10.12 -16.76 -16.21
N THR A 225 11.11 -15.90 -15.98
CA THR A 225 12.09 -16.08 -14.91
C THR A 225 11.44 -16.05 -13.53
N ILE A 226 10.48 -15.16 -13.30
CA ILE A 226 9.83 -15.01 -11.99
C ILE A 226 8.94 -16.21 -11.61
N TYR A 227 8.26 -16.84 -12.56
CA TYR A 227 7.58 -18.11 -12.28
C TYR A 227 8.55 -19.20 -11.80
N SER A 228 9.78 -19.22 -12.32
CA SER A 228 10.84 -20.12 -11.83
C SER A 228 11.42 -19.73 -10.47
N VAL A 229 11.27 -18.47 -10.04
CA VAL A 229 11.62 -18.02 -8.68
C VAL A 229 10.54 -18.49 -7.70
N ARG A 230 9.26 -18.30 -8.04
CA ARG A 230 8.11 -18.76 -7.23
C ARG A 230 8.16 -20.25 -6.92
N SER A 231 8.63 -21.09 -7.86
CA SER A 231 8.69 -22.55 -7.68
C SER A 231 9.90 -23.05 -6.86
N ARG A 232 10.95 -22.24 -6.69
CA ARG A 232 12.20 -22.62 -5.97
C ARG A 232 12.20 -22.30 -4.47
N TYR A 233 11.02 -22.07 -3.89
CA TYR A 233 10.75 -21.55 -2.54
C TYR A 233 11.30 -22.35 -1.32
N LEU A 234 12.21 -23.30 -1.51
CA LEU A 234 12.64 -24.20 -0.43
C LEU A 234 14.17 -24.10 -0.22
N HIS A 235 14.56 -23.42 0.87
CA HIS A 235 15.77 -23.64 1.69
C HIS A 235 16.99 -22.71 1.67
N HIS A 236 17.09 -21.62 0.89
CA HIS A 236 18.29 -20.75 0.97
C HIS A 236 17.96 -19.26 0.84
N GLY A 237 18.71 -18.41 1.54
CA GLY A 237 18.62 -16.94 1.40
C GLY A 237 18.83 -16.50 -0.05
N HIS A 238 18.19 -15.40 -0.45
CA HIS A 238 18.18 -14.95 -1.85
C HIS A 238 19.55 -14.53 -2.35
N THR A 239 19.88 -14.96 -3.57
CA THR A 239 21.06 -14.46 -4.27
C THR A 239 20.83 -13.04 -4.79
N SER A 240 21.89 -12.25 -4.94
CA SER A 240 21.78 -10.88 -5.48
C SER A 240 21.17 -10.84 -6.89
N SER A 241 21.37 -11.88 -7.71
CA SER A 241 20.79 -12.00 -9.04
C SER A 241 19.28 -12.29 -9.01
N GLU A 242 18.80 -13.05 -8.03
CA GLU A 242 17.37 -13.26 -7.81
C GLU A 242 16.68 -11.98 -7.36
N LEU A 243 17.27 -11.26 -6.40
CA LEU A 243 16.75 -9.96 -5.97
C LEU A 243 16.68 -8.95 -7.12
N LYS A 244 17.67 -8.95 -8.01
CA LYS A 244 17.64 -8.12 -9.21
C LYS A 244 16.49 -8.50 -10.16
N SER A 245 16.29 -9.80 -10.39
CA SER A 245 15.19 -10.30 -11.22
C SER A 245 13.82 -9.92 -10.64
N ILE A 246 13.66 -10.04 -9.31
CA ILE A 246 12.45 -9.61 -8.59
C ILE A 246 12.25 -8.11 -8.74
N SER A 247 13.28 -7.29 -8.53
CA SER A 247 13.20 -5.83 -8.68
C SER A 247 12.77 -5.42 -10.10
N ASP A 248 13.32 -6.05 -11.14
CA ASP A 248 12.94 -5.77 -12.53
C ASP A 248 11.48 -6.14 -12.81
N PHE A 249 11.01 -7.26 -12.25
CA PHE A 249 9.60 -7.64 -12.30
C PHE A 249 8.69 -6.66 -11.58
N MET A 250 9.04 -6.27 -10.35
CA MET A 250 8.30 -5.29 -9.55
C MET A 250 8.12 -3.96 -10.31
N MET A 251 9.15 -3.53 -11.05
CA MET A 251 9.06 -2.35 -11.92
C MET A 251 8.04 -2.50 -13.04
N HIS A 252 8.02 -3.65 -13.71
CA HIS A 252 7.02 -3.92 -14.75
C HIS A 252 5.60 -4.00 -14.20
N VAL A 253 5.41 -4.61 -13.02
CA VAL A 253 4.11 -4.68 -12.33
C VAL A 253 3.61 -3.30 -11.95
N TRP A 254 4.49 -2.46 -11.39
CA TRP A 254 4.15 -1.07 -11.07
C TRP A 254 3.74 -0.31 -12.33
N THR A 255 4.53 -0.42 -13.40
CA THR A 255 4.23 0.22 -14.70
C THR A 255 2.87 -0.24 -15.23
N PHE A 256 2.57 -1.54 -15.13
CA PHE A 256 1.28 -2.11 -15.50
C PHE A 256 0.13 -1.45 -14.72
N TYR A 257 0.21 -1.36 -13.40
CA TYR A 257 -0.87 -0.79 -12.59
C TYR A 257 -1.08 0.71 -12.82
N ILE A 258 -0.01 1.48 -13.02
CA ILE A 258 -0.11 2.90 -13.37
C ILE A 258 -0.81 3.07 -14.73
N GLN A 259 -0.46 2.26 -15.72
CA GLN A 259 -1.12 2.30 -17.03
C GLN A 259 -2.56 1.78 -16.97
N LEU A 260 -2.84 0.76 -16.15
CA LEU A 260 -4.19 0.25 -15.92
C LEU A 260 -5.10 1.35 -15.35
N LEU A 261 -4.64 2.06 -14.32
CA LEU A 261 -5.35 3.21 -13.75
C LEU A 261 -5.60 4.30 -14.80
N ALA A 262 -4.61 4.61 -15.64
CA ALA A 262 -4.77 5.60 -16.72
C ALA A 262 -5.82 5.19 -17.78
N ASN A 263 -6.13 3.90 -17.90
CA ASN A 263 -7.06 3.36 -18.91
C ASN A 263 -8.36 2.81 -18.31
N VAL A 264 -8.58 2.91 -16.99
CA VAL A 264 -9.70 2.24 -16.32
C VAL A 264 -11.07 2.65 -16.88
N ALA A 265 -11.24 3.92 -17.20
CA ALA A 265 -12.49 4.46 -17.74
C ALA A 265 -12.79 4.05 -19.19
N ARG A 266 -11.85 3.38 -19.88
CA ARG A 266 -11.99 2.98 -21.29
C ARG A 266 -12.75 1.69 -21.48
N PHE A 267 -12.89 0.87 -20.44
CA PHE A 267 -13.46 -0.47 -20.52
C PHE A 267 -14.59 -0.61 -19.49
N ARG A 268 -15.60 -1.40 -19.83
CA ARG A 268 -16.70 -1.73 -18.91
C ARG A 268 -16.54 -3.08 -18.26
N THR A 269 -15.87 -4.01 -18.92
CA THR A 269 -15.64 -5.38 -18.43
C THR A 269 -14.17 -5.79 -18.56
N GLN A 270 -13.75 -6.76 -17.75
CA GLN A 270 -12.41 -7.35 -17.85
C GLN A 270 -12.18 -8.02 -19.21
N GLU A 271 -13.20 -8.70 -19.75
CA GLU A 271 -13.09 -9.38 -21.04
C GLU A 271 -12.80 -8.38 -22.18
N GLU A 272 -13.48 -7.24 -22.18
CA GLU A 272 -13.24 -6.15 -23.14
C GLU A 272 -11.79 -5.64 -23.07
N PHE A 273 -11.28 -5.42 -21.86
CA PHE A 273 -9.89 -5.02 -21.62
C PHE A 273 -8.89 -6.05 -22.17
N VAL A 274 -9.07 -7.33 -21.85
CA VAL A 274 -8.16 -8.39 -22.29
C VAL A 274 -8.23 -8.58 -23.81
N ASN A 275 -9.43 -8.53 -24.40
CA ASN A 275 -9.60 -8.62 -25.85
C ASN A 275 -8.90 -7.45 -26.56
N ALA A 276 -9.00 -6.23 -26.05
CA ALA A 276 -8.30 -5.08 -26.62
C ALA A 276 -6.76 -5.25 -26.62
N ILE A 277 -6.19 -5.92 -25.61
CA ILE A 277 -4.76 -6.26 -25.58
C ILE A 277 -4.44 -7.34 -26.62
N ASP A 278 -5.26 -8.40 -26.67
CA ASP A 278 -5.07 -9.51 -27.60
C ASP A 278 -5.15 -9.03 -29.06
N ASP A 279 -6.06 -8.09 -29.38
CA ASP A 279 -6.18 -7.49 -30.71
C ASP A 279 -4.93 -6.66 -31.08
N HIS A 280 -4.36 -5.93 -30.12
CA HIS A 280 -3.12 -5.17 -30.33
C HIS A 280 -1.88 -6.04 -30.52
N LYS A 281 -1.94 -7.33 -30.13
CA LYS A 281 -0.87 -8.29 -30.42
C LYS A 281 -0.78 -8.62 -31.92
N LEU A 282 -1.89 -8.49 -32.65
CA LEU A 282 -2.01 -8.82 -34.07
C LEU A 282 -1.70 -7.63 -35.00
N SER A 283 -1.59 -6.41 -34.45
CA SER A 283 -1.17 -5.18 -35.16
C SER A 283 0.34 -4.99 -35.14
#